data_AF-A0A2R6K3P9-F1
#
_entry.id   AF-A0A2R6K3P9-F1
#
_cell.length_a   1.000
_cell.length_b   1.000
_cell.length_c   1.000
_cell.angle_alpha   90.00
_cell.angle_beta   90.00
_cell.angle_gamma   90.00
#
_symmetry.space_group_name_H-M   'P 1'
#
loop_
_entity.id
_entity.type
_entity.pdbx_description
1 polymer ?
#
loop_
_entity_poly.entity_id
_entity_poly.type
_entity_poly.pdbx_seq_one_letter_code
_entity_poly.pdbx_strand_id
1 'polypeptide(L)'
;MIDGDTVEVRFKDGEIDTVRLLGVDTPETTLSRVDPLEYEGIPDNTAGRDHLFNWGERASDYATDGLEGETVRVATDPEADRRGSFDRLLAYIYVSGENFNLGLIEQGYARMYDSSFSQRSEFAAAEEEARSENVGLWDFDGSTSTETETDTATPEDTPTDEPTDDSGSGGSGDFPPPSNDGDLPDPYDCGDFESQDQAQEYFESEPDDPSELDSDGDGVACESLD
;
A
#
# COMPACT_ATOMS: atom_id res chain seq x y z
N MET A 1 -16.23 4.44 -7.69
CA MET A 1 -14.94 4.88 -7.13
C MET A 1 -13.82 4.42 -8.04
N ILE A 2 -12.67 5.09 -8.05
CA ILE A 2 -11.46 4.60 -8.73
C ILE A 2 -10.46 4.12 -7.68
N ASP A 3 -10.12 4.96 -6.70
CA ASP A 3 -9.27 4.65 -5.54
C ASP A 3 -9.66 5.57 -4.35
N GLY A 4 -8.88 5.56 -3.27
CA GLY A 4 -9.16 6.32 -2.04
C GLY A 4 -9.24 7.84 -2.19
N ASP A 5 -8.67 8.42 -3.25
CA ASP A 5 -8.66 9.86 -3.48
C ASP A 5 -9.11 10.28 -4.91
N THR A 6 -9.59 9.33 -5.71
CA THR A 6 -10.04 9.58 -7.08
C THR A 6 -11.41 8.95 -7.32
N VAL A 7 -12.33 9.77 -7.84
CA VAL A 7 -13.73 9.38 -8.03
C VAL A 7 -14.25 9.81 -9.40
N GLU A 8 -15.27 9.13 -9.92
CA GLU A 8 -16.05 9.62 -11.05
C GLU A 8 -17.33 10.29 -10.56
N VAL A 9 -17.58 11.52 -11.00
CA VAL A 9 -18.78 12.28 -10.65
C VAL A 9 -19.65 12.49 -11.88
N ARG A 10 -20.94 12.16 -11.76
CA ARG A 10 -21.95 12.53 -12.75
C ARG A 10 -22.60 13.88 -12.40
N PHE A 11 -22.42 14.87 -13.27
CA PHE A 11 -23.03 16.19 -13.13
C PHE A 11 -24.50 16.22 -13.60
N LYS A 12 -25.18 17.32 -13.28
CA LYS A 12 -26.62 17.49 -13.54
C LYS A 12 -26.99 17.49 -15.03
N ASP A 13 -26.06 17.89 -15.89
CA ASP A 13 -26.20 17.86 -17.35
C ASP A 13 -25.91 16.47 -17.95
N GLY A 14 -25.51 15.50 -17.11
CA GLY A 14 -25.20 14.14 -17.51
C GLY A 14 -23.73 13.90 -17.86
N GLU A 15 -22.88 14.94 -17.83
CA GLU A 15 -21.43 14.78 -17.98
C GLU A 15 -20.86 13.94 -16.84
N ILE A 16 -19.88 13.09 -17.15
CA ILE A 16 -19.11 12.34 -16.16
C ILE A 16 -17.68 12.86 -16.25
N ASP A 17 -17.09 13.22 -15.11
CA ASP A 17 -15.71 13.67 -15.01
C ASP A 17 -15.01 12.92 -13.89
N THR A 18 -13.70 12.73 -14.05
CA THR A 18 -12.84 12.16 -13.01
C THR A 18 -12.35 13.28 -12.11
N VAL A 19 -12.60 13.15 -10.82
CA VAL A 19 -12.25 14.10 -9.78
C VAL A 19 -11.16 13.50 -8.91
N ARG A 20 -9.99 14.15 -8.84
CA ARG A 20 -8.96 13.89 -7.82
C ARG A 20 -9.24 14.82 -6.65
N LEU A 21 -9.36 14.23 -5.46
CA LEU A 21 -9.63 14.96 -4.23
C LEU A 21 -8.48 15.91 -3.95
N LEU A 22 -8.78 17.21 -3.94
CA LEU A 22 -7.79 18.24 -3.69
C LEU A 22 -7.27 18.18 -2.25
N GLY A 23 -5.95 18.28 -2.09
CA GLY A 23 -5.27 18.41 -0.80
C GLY A 23 -5.02 17.10 -0.05
N VAL A 24 -5.44 15.96 -0.59
CA VAL A 24 -5.25 14.63 0.03
C VAL A 24 -4.52 13.69 -0.92
N ASP A 25 -3.84 12.73 -0.31
CA ASP A 25 -3.19 11.62 -1.00
C ASP A 25 -3.33 10.37 -0.13
N THR A 26 -3.97 9.33 -0.67
CA THR A 26 -4.15 8.05 0.04
C THR A 26 -3.03 7.09 -0.35
N PRO A 27 -2.65 6.13 0.52
CA PRO A 27 -1.71 5.08 0.14
C PRO A 27 -2.19 4.32 -1.10
N GLU A 28 -1.24 3.92 -1.95
CA GLU A 28 -1.54 3.17 -3.16
C GLU A 28 -2.08 1.76 -2.83
N THR A 29 -3.05 1.30 -3.62
CA THR A 29 -3.66 -0.04 -3.50
C THR A 29 -2.93 -1.10 -4.33
N THR A 30 -1.73 -0.78 -4.82
CA THR A 30 -0.85 -1.71 -5.54
C THR A 30 0.47 -1.72 -4.78
N LEU A 31 0.83 -2.86 -4.20
CA LEU A 31 1.98 -2.97 -3.29
C LEU A 31 3.28 -2.43 -3.90
N SER A 32 3.56 -2.74 -5.18
CA SER A 32 4.74 -2.25 -5.91
C SER A 32 4.76 -0.75 -6.18
N ARG A 33 3.66 -0.02 -5.91
CA ARG A 33 3.56 1.45 -6.01
C ARG A 33 3.54 2.15 -4.66
N VAL A 34 3.53 1.41 -3.55
CA VAL A 34 3.56 2.00 -2.21
C VAL A 34 4.96 2.52 -1.92
N ASP A 35 5.07 3.80 -1.60
CA ASP A 35 6.31 4.45 -1.18
C ASP A 35 6.18 4.93 0.29
N PRO A 36 6.79 4.22 1.26
CA PRO A 36 6.76 4.63 2.67
C PRO A 36 7.41 5.98 2.95
N LEU A 37 8.35 6.43 2.11
CA LEU A 37 9.06 7.70 2.33
C LEU A 37 8.15 8.92 2.18
N GLU A 38 6.97 8.72 1.60
CA GLU A 38 5.92 9.74 1.50
C GLU A 38 5.17 9.99 2.81
N TYR A 39 5.29 9.09 3.78
CA TYR A 39 4.51 9.06 5.02
C TYR A 39 5.43 9.20 6.24
N GLU A 40 5.28 10.30 6.99
CA GLU A 40 6.12 10.57 8.15
C GLU A 40 5.93 9.51 9.24
N GLY A 41 7.03 8.92 9.70
CA GLY A 41 7.03 7.93 10.79
C GLY A 41 6.86 6.48 10.33
N ILE A 42 6.58 6.24 9.05
CA ILE A 42 6.53 4.89 8.47
C ILE A 42 7.92 4.51 7.93
N PRO A 43 8.49 3.35 8.31
CA PRO A 43 9.79 2.93 7.82
C PRO A 43 9.74 2.43 6.36
N ASP A 44 10.80 2.70 5.59
CA ASP A 44 10.99 2.12 4.25
C ASP A 44 11.50 0.68 4.36
N ASN A 45 10.60 -0.23 4.72
CA ASN A 45 10.78 -1.66 4.75
C ASN A 45 9.44 -2.37 4.49
N THR A 46 9.45 -3.70 4.43
CA THR A 46 8.26 -4.53 4.16
C THR A 46 7.09 -4.19 5.10
N ALA A 47 7.33 -4.10 6.41
CA ALA A 47 6.27 -3.80 7.38
C ALA A 47 5.62 -2.44 7.15
N GLY A 48 6.40 -1.41 6.80
CA GLY A 48 5.86 -0.09 6.46
C GLY A 48 5.06 -0.09 5.16
N ARG A 49 5.54 -0.82 4.14
CA ARG A 49 4.84 -0.99 2.86
C ARG A 49 3.52 -1.73 3.02
N ASP A 50 3.52 -2.85 3.74
CA ASP A 50 2.32 -3.64 4.00
C ASP A 50 1.29 -2.84 4.79
N HIS A 51 1.74 -2.11 5.81
CA HIS A 51 0.87 -1.23 6.59
C HIS A 51 0.17 -0.21 5.71
N LEU A 52 0.94 0.49 4.86
CA LEU A 52 0.39 1.49 3.95
C LEU A 52 -0.52 0.87 2.88
N PHE A 53 -0.15 -0.28 2.31
CA PHE A 53 -0.99 -1.01 1.36
C PHE A 53 -2.37 -1.33 1.98
N ASN A 54 -2.39 -1.91 3.18
CA ASN A 54 -3.63 -2.19 3.91
C ASN A 54 -4.43 -0.91 4.19
N TRP A 55 -3.76 0.21 4.47
CA TRP A 55 -4.42 1.50 4.66
C TRP A 55 -4.93 2.11 3.36
N GLY A 56 -4.32 1.83 2.21
CA GLY A 56 -4.81 2.19 0.89
C GLY A 56 -6.13 1.48 0.56
N GLU A 57 -6.24 0.19 0.89
CA GLU A 57 -7.50 -0.55 0.77
C GLU A 57 -8.59 0.03 1.68
N ARG A 58 -8.26 0.28 2.95
CA ARG A 58 -9.19 0.90 3.92
C ARG A 58 -9.64 2.30 3.49
N ALA A 59 -8.75 3.10 2.92
CA ALA A 59 -9.09 4.42 2.39
C ALA A 59 -10.03 4.31 1.18
N SER A 60 -9.81 3.32 0.31
CA SER A 60 -10.69 3.03 -0.83
C SER A 60 -12.08 2.58 -0.38
N ASP A 61 -12.17 1.74 0.64
CA ASP A 61 -13.44 1.31 1.25
C ASP A 61 -14.17 2.49 1.89
N TYR A 62 -13.48 3.29 2.71
CA TYR A 62 -14.05 4.49 3.33
C TYR A 62 -14.59 5.49 2.30
N ALA A 63 -13.84 5.71 1.21
CA ALA A 63 -14.26 6.56 0.12
C ALA A 63 -15.45 5.99 -0.66
N THR A 64 -15.51 4.67 -0.84
CA THR A 64 -16.65 3.97 -1.45
C THR A 64 -17.90 4.10 -0.60
N ASP A 65 -17.82 3.77 0.69
CA ASP A 65 -18.94 3.84 1.62
C ASP A 65 -19.48 5.27 1.80
N GLY A 66 -18.60 6.27 1.75
CA GLY A 66 -18.96 7.67 1.93
C GLY A 66 -19.50 8.38 0.69
N LEU A 67 -19.18 7.90 -0.52
CA LEU A 67 -19.44 8.63 -1.76
C LEU A 67 -20.25 7.85 -2.80
N GLU A 68 -20.25 6.52 -2.79
CA GLU A 68 -20.93 5.76 -3.83
C GLU A 68 -22.45 5.92 -3.74
N GLY A 69 -23.06 6.36 -4.84
CA GLY A 69 -24.50 6.62 -4.92
C GLY A 69 -24.96 7.90 -4.21
N GLU A 70 -24.07 8.61 -3.52
CA GLU A 70 -24.40 9.81 -2.78
C GLU A 70 -24.53 11.06 -3.65
N THR A 71 -25.40 11.98 -3.22
CA THR A 71 -25.47 13.31 -3.86
C THR A 71 -24.52 14.25 -3.16
N VAL A 72 -23.44 14.59 -3.85
CA VAL A 72 -22.36 15.41 -3.30
C VAL A 72 -22.33 16.82 -3.89
N ARG A 73 -21.67 17.74 -3.20
CA ARG A 73 -21.29 19.05 -3.74
C ARG A 73 -19.80 19.05 -4.05
N VAL A 74 -19.48 19.20 -5.33
CA VAL A 74 -18.10 19.40 -5.82
C VAL A 74 -17.77 20.90 -5.80
N ALA A 75 -16.62 21.27 -5.23
CA ALA A 75 -16.15 22.66 -5.17
C ALA A 75 -14.67 22.77 -5.56
N THR A 76 -14.38 23.60 -6.56
CA THR A 76 -13.01 23.94 -6.95
C THR A 76 -12.45 25.04 -6.07
N ASP A 77 -11.13 25.09 -5.95
CA ASP A 77 -10.41 26.12 -5.22
C ASP A 77 -9.79 27.15 -6.18
N PRO A 78 -9.94 28.47 -5.96
CA PRO A 78 -9.33 29.49 -6.81
C PRO A 78 -7.81 29.61 -6.67
N GLU A 79 -7.21 29.09 -5.59
CA GLU A 79 -5.76 29.06 -5.35
C GLU A 79 -5.10 27.77 -5.86
N ALA A 80 -5.90 26.76 -6.21
CA ALA A 80 -5.44 25.53 -6.85
C ALA A 80 -5.61 25.59 -8.37
N ASP A 81 -4.83 24.77 -9.06
CA ASP A 81 -5.13 24.48 -10.46
C ASP A 81 -6.49 23.81 -10.58
N ARG A 82 -7.22 24.12 -11.64
CA ARG A 82 -8.53 23.49 -11.88
C ARG A 82 -8.41 22.03 -12.26
N ARG A 83 -7.36 21.67 -12.99
CA ARG A 83 -7.09 20.29 -13.43
C ARG A 83 -5.63 19.94 -13.20
N GLY A 84 -5.39 18.68 -12.85
CA GLY A 84 -4.03 18.14 -12.71
C GLY A 84 -3.42 17.74 -14.06
N SER A 85 -2.17 17.26 -14.04
CA SER A 85 -1.42 16.86 -15.23
C SER A 85 -2.07 15.74 -16.05
N PHE A 86 -2.93 14.94 -15.44
CA PHE A 86 -3.69 13.85 -16.07
C PHE A 86 -5.11 14.28 -16.50
N ASP A 87 -5.36 15.60 -16.58
CA ASP A 87 -6.65 16.19 -16.94
C ASP A 87 -7.82 15.84 -15.98
N ARG A 88 -7.51 15.36 -14.77
CA ARG A 88 -8.50 15.16 -13.68
C ARG A 88 -8.92 16.50 -13.07
N LEU A 89 -10.20 16.68 -12.78
CA LEU A 89 -10.71 17.84 -12.03
C LEU A 89 -10.16 17.79 -10.60
N LEU A 90 -9.58 18.90 -10.15
CA LEU A 90 -9.13 19.06 -8.76
C LEU A 90 -10.22 19.77 -7.95
N ALA A 91 -10.77 19.08 -6.95
CA ALA A 91 -11.87 19.62 -6.17
C ALA A 91 -11.98 19.04 -4.77
N TYR A 92 -12.65 19.79 -3.89
CA TYR A 92 -13.20 19.28 -2.65
C TYR A 92 -14.56 18.65 -2.91
N ILE A 93 -14.82 17.53 -2.23
CA ILE A 93 -16.14 16.92 -2.17
C ILE A 93 -16.76 17.22 -0.81
N TYR A 94 -18.03 17.62 -0.83
CA TYR A 94 -18.81 17.80 0.37
C TYR A 94 -20.03 16.89 0.39
N VAL A 95 -20.18 16.12 1.47
CA VAL A 95 -21.32 15.23 1.74
C VAL A 95 -22.09 15.84 2.91
N SER A 96 -23.39 16.09 2.75
CA SER A 96 -24.23 16.72 3.79
C SER A 96 -23.71 18.06 4.36
N GLY A 97 -22.79 18.73 3.66
CA GLY A 97 -22.17 19.99 4.07
C GLY A 97 -20.78 19.85 4.70
N GLU A 98 -20.34 18.64 4.99
CA GLU A 98 -19.04 18.32 5.60
C GLU A 98 -17.99 18.09 4.51
N ASN A 99 -16.75 18.51 4.73
CA ASN A 99 -15.66 18.37 3.76
C ASN A 99 -15.10 16.95 3.81
N PHE A 100 -15.41 16.13 2.81
CA PHE A 100 -14.98 14.74 2.76
C PHE A 100 -13.46 14.61 2.68
N ASN A 101 -12.81 15.51 1.92
CA ASN A 101 -11.36 15.53 1.79
C ASN A 101 -10.67 15.77 3.14
N LEU A 102 -11.14 16.76 3.91
CA LEU A 102 -10.61 17.01 5.25
C LEU A 102 -10.85 15.80 6.16
N GLY A 103 -12.03 15.19 6.07
CA GLY A 103 -12.37 13.98 6.84
C GLY A 103 -11.45 12.79 6.57
N LEU A 104 -10.88 12.64 5.37
CA LEU A 104 -9.87 11.61 5.09
C LEU A 104 -8.60 11.81 5.92
N ILE A 105 -8.17 13.07 6.11
CA ILE A 105 -7.00 13.40 6.93
C ILE A 105 -7.32 13.23 8.41
N GLU A 106 -8.45 13.78 8.87
CA GLU A 106 -8.87 13.73 10.28
C GLU A 106 -8.99 12.28 10.80
N GLN A 107 -9.37 11.34 9.93
CA GLN A 107 -9.51 9.92 10.27
C GLN A 107 -8.28 9.08 9.90
N GLY A 108 -7.20 9.71 9.44
CA GLY A 108 -5.94 9.03 9.13
C GLY A 108 -6.00 8.06 7.95
N TYR A 109 -6.86 8.30 6.96
CA TYR A 109 -6.90 7.54 5.70
C TYR A 109 -5.97 8.12 4.63
N ALA A 110 -5.60 9.40 4.77
CA ALA A 110 -4.77 10.11 3.81
C ALA A 110 -3.76 11.01 4.51
N ARG A 111 -2.64 11.27 3.83
CA ARG A 111 -1.74 12.38 4.15
C ARG A 111 -2.20 13.65 3.44
N MET A 112 -1.73 14.81 3.91
CA MET A 112 -1.92 16.06 3.18
C MET A 112 -0.98 16.09 1.96
N TYR A 113 -1.56 16.25 0.77
CA TYR A 113 -0.77 16.42 -0.45
C TYR A 113 -0.19 17.84 -0.54
N ASP A 114 1.13 17.96 -0.66
CA ASP A 114 1.81 19.26 -0.78
C ASP A 114 1.51 19.95 -2.13
N SER A 115 0.50 20.80 -2.12
CA SER A 115 0.07 21.62 -3.26
C SER A 115 -0.49 22.97 -2.82
N SER A 116 -0.74 23.88 -3.75
CA SER A 116 -1.36 25.18 -3.45
C SER A 116 -2.89 25.06 -3.41
N PHE A 117 -3.51 25.39 -2.28
CA PHE A 117 -4.97 25.48 -2.10
C PHE A 117 -5.32 26.27 -0.84
N SER A 118 -6.51 26.87 -0.81
CA SER A 118 -6.91 27.84 0.23
C SER A 118 -7.09 27.24 1.64
N GLN A 119 -7.38 25.93 1.73
CA GLN A 119 -7.61 25.23 3.01
C GLN A 119 -6.35 24.55 3.58
N ARG A 120 -5.16 24.83 3.02
CA ARG A 120 -3.90 24.14 3.37
C ARG A 120 -3.60 24.11 4.87
N SER A 121 -3.81 25.23 5.57
CA SER A 121 -3.52 25.32 7.00
C SER A 121 -4.44 24.46 7.86
N GLU A 122 -5.69 24.25 7.43
CA GLU A 122 -6.66 23.39 8.12
C GLU A 122 -6.28 21.91 7.92
N PHE A 123 -5.92 21.53 6.69
CA PHE A 123 -5.48 20.17 6.35
C PHE A 123 -4.18 19.80 7.08
N ALA A 124 -3.21 20.72 7.12
CA ALA A 124 -1.95 20.50 7.83
C ALA A 124 -2.15 20.33 9.35
N ALA A 125 -3.07 21.10 9.95
CA ALA A 125 -3.40 20.96 11.36
C ALA A 125 -4.10 19.63 11.67
N ALA A 126 -5.04 19.22 10.81
CA ALA A 126 -5.71 17.93 10.94
C ALA A 126 -4.73 16.75 10.83
N GLU A 127 -3.76 16.82 9.92
CA GLU A 127 -2.73 15.78 9.78
C GLU A 127 -1.80 15.74 11.00
N GLU A 128 -1.39 16.90 11.52
CA GLU A 128 -0.58 16.97 12.75
C GLU A 128 -1.32 16.34 13.94
N GLU A 129 -2.63 16.62 14.08
CA GLU A 129 -3.47 16.04 15.11
C GLU A 129 -3.59 14.52 14.94
N ALA A 130 -3.97 14.04 13.75
CA ALA A 130 -4.10 12.62 13.44
C ALA A 130 -2.79 11.85 13.69
N ARG A 131 -1.64 12.44 13.34
CA ARG A 131 -0.32 11.86 13.66
C ARG A 131 -0.05 11.82 15.16
N SER A 132 -0.32 12.91 15.87
CA SER A 132 -0.04 12.99 17.31
C SER A 132 -0.90 12.03 18.15
N GLU A 133 -2.09 11.69 17.64
CA GLU A 133 -3.04 10.79 18.30
C GLU A 133 -2.95 9.34 17.78
N ASN A 134 -2.03 9.04 16.85
CA ASN A 134 -1.92 7.75 16.18
C ASN A 134 -3.26 7.30 15.58
N VAL A 135 -3.89 8.18 14.81
CA VAL A 135 -5.15 7.88 14.13
C VAL A 135 -4.87 7.22 12.79
N GLY A 136 -5.56 6.13 12.52
CA GLY A 136 -5.56 5.49 11.21
C GLY A 136 -4.17 5.01 10.78
N LEU A 137 -3.72 5.41 9.59
CA LEU A 137 -2.42 5.04 9.04
C LEU A 137 -1.24 5.49 9.91
N TRP A 138 -1.45 6.43 10.83
CA TRP A 138 -0.42 6.89 11.75
C TRP A 138 -0.24 5.96 12.96
N ASP A 139 -1.14 5.00 13.19
CA ASP A 139 -1.02 3.96 14.23
C ASP A 139 -0.08 2.83 13.78
N PHE A 140 1.20 3.17 13.58
CA PHE A 140 2.22 2.21 13.22
C PHE A 140 3.01 1.79 14.46
N ASP A 141 2.58 0.67 15.05
CA ASP A 141 3.39 -0.12 15.96
C ASP A 141 4.26 -1.06 15.12
N GLY A 142 5.55 -0.74 14.96
CA GLY A 142 6.51 -1.62 14.28
C GLY A 142 6.72 -3.00 14.92
N SER A 143 5.92 -3.38 15.92
CA SER A 143 5.76 -4.74 16.41
C SER A 143 4.68 -5.47 15.62
N THR A 144 5.04 -6.04 14.47
CA THR A 144 4.22 -7.09 13.87
C THR A 144 4.16 -8.27 14.85
N SER A 145 3.08 -8.34 15.64
CA SER A 145 2.64 -9.60 16.24
C SER A 145 2.02 -10.39 15.09
N THR A 146 2.74 -11.40 14.63
CA THR A 146 2.17 -12.52 13.89
C THR A 146 1.16 -13.23 14.78
N GLU A 147 -0.05 -12.69 14.93
CA GLU A 147 -1.17 -13.44 15.47
C GLU A 147 -1.80 -14.25 14.34
N THR A 148 -1.14 -15.37 14.03
CA THR A 148 -1.83 -16.53 13.49
C THR A 148 -2.77 -17.04 14.58
N GLU A 149 -4.01 -16.55 14.63
CA GLU A 149 -5.08 -17.21 15.38
C GLU A 149 -5.39 -18.57 14.74
N THR A 150 -4.63 -19.59 15.15
CA THR A 150 -4.99 -20.99 14.95
C THR A 150 -5.94 -21.39 16.06
N ASP A 151 -7.24 -21.14 15.85
CA ASP A 151 -8.28 -21.79 16.64
C ASP A 151 -8.52 -23.18 16.04
N THR A 152 -7.84 -24.21 16.54
CA THR A 152 -8.15 -25.61 16.21
C THR A 152 -7.93 -26.52 17.41
N ALA A 153 -9.03 -27.10 17.87
CA ALA A 153 -9.13 -28.03 18.97
C ALA A 153 -8.41 -29.37 18.72
N THR A 154 -7.65 -29.80 19.73
CA THR A 154 -7.09 -31.13 20.03
C THR A 154 -8.17 -32.25 20.04
N PRO A 155 -7.89 -33.49 19.54
CA PRO A 155 -7.14 -34.53 20.29
C PRO A 155 -5.96 -35.16 19.50
N GLU A 156 -4.78 -35.39 20.10
CA GLU A 156 -4.37 -36.62 20.83
C GLU A 156 -4.50 -37.89 19.93
N ASP A 157 -3.49 -38.69 19.61
CA ASP A 157 -2.30 -39.10 20.36
C ASP A 157 -1.40 -39.98 19.44
N THR A 158 -0.09 -40.01 19.70
CA THR A 158 0.87 -41.16 19.67
C THR A 158 2.25 -40.82 19.04
N PRO A 159 3.39 -41.24 19.66
CA PRO A 159 4.69 -40.57 19.48
C PRO A 159 5.75 -41.38 18.71
N THR A 160 6.92 -40.74 18.57
CA THR A 160 8.28 -41.32 18.58
C THR A 160 8.89 -41.72 17.23
N ASP A 161 9.83 -40.93 16.71
CA ASP A 161 11.28 -41.12 16.92
C ASP A 161 12.09 -39.97 16.29
N GLU A 162 12.89 -39.28 17.12
CA GLU A 162 14.11 -38.55 16.75
C GLU A 162 15.32 -39.49 17.02
N PRO A 163 16.59 -39.17 16.66
CA PRO A 163 17.12 -37.92 16.09
C PRO A 163 18.08 -38.13 14.89
N THR A 164 18.51 -37.06 14.23
CA THR A 164 19.94 -36.79 13.98
C THR A 164 20.18 -35.35 13.53
N ASP A 165 21.05 -34.67 14.28
CA ASP A 165 21.92 -33.56 13.89
C ASP A 165 22.41 -33.64 12.44
N ASP A 166 22.34 -32.52 11.70
CA ASP A 166 23.54 -32.00 11.03
C ASP A 166 23.47 -30.46 10.91
N SER A 167 24.47 -29.82 11.51
CA SER A 167 24.75 -28.39 11.35
C SER A 167 25.65 -28.17 10.13
N GLY A 168 25.25 -27.27 9.23
CA GLY A 168 26.12 -26.68 8.21
C GLY A 168 25.56 -25.33 7.77
N SER A 169 25.76 -24.24 8.53
CA SER A 169 26.79 -23.23 8.28
C SER A 169 27.15 -22.96 6.80
N GLY A 170 26.45 -21.99 6.20
CA GLY A 170 27.03 -20.91 5.40
C GLY A 170 27.67 -21.26 4.04
N GLY A 171 26.97 -20.87 2.97
CA GLY A 171 27.53 -20.75 1.63
C GLY A 171 27.02 -19.49 0.94
N SER A 172 27.66 -18.35 1.20
CA SER A 172 27.56 -17.21 0.30
C SER A 172 28.35 -17.54 -0.97
N GLY A 173 27.66 -17.67 -2.11
CA GLY A 173 28.25 -17.54 -3.43
C GLY A 173 27.98 -18.71 -4.38
N ASP A 174 26.98 -18.55 -5.25
CA ASP A 174 27.14 -18.44 -6.72
C ASP A 174 25.77 -18.07 -7.32
N PHE A 175 25.11 -17.04 -6.80
CA PHE A 175 23.97 -16.45 -7.52
C PHE A 175 24.54 -15.58 -8.65
N PRO A 176 23.94 -15.65 -9.86
CA PRO A 176 24.37 -14.87 -11.01
C PRO A 176 24.37 -13.37 -10.66
N PRO A 177 25.17 -12.51 -11.32
CA PRO A 177 25.04 -11.09 -11.11
C PRO A 177 23.65 -10.63 -11.57
N PRO A 178 22.95 -9.79 -10.79
CA PRO A 178 21.63 -9.29 -11.15
C PRO A 178 21.63 -8.58 -12.50
N SER A 179 20.59 -8.76 -13.31
CA SER A 179 20.48 -8.12 -14.64
C SER A 179 20.38 -6.59 -14.60
N ASN A 180 20.16 -6.00 -13.42
CA ASN A 180 19.99 -4.56 -13.24
C ASN A 180 21.30 -3.85 -12.86
N ASP A 181 21.70 -2.85 -13.67
CA ASP A 181 22.87 -1.95 -13.52
C ASP A 181 22.76 -0.97 -12.31
N GLY A 182 22.18 -1.41 -11.18
CA GLY A 182 22.28 -0.71 -9.88
C GLY A 182 21.42 0.54 -9.67
N ASP A 183 20.38 0.76 -10.49
CA ASP A 183 19.48 1.94 -10.40
C ASP A 183 17.99 1.58 -10.20
N LEU A 184 17.66 0.31 -9.92
CA LEU A 184 16.30 -0.18 -9.61
C LEU A 184 16.28 -0.98 -8.30
N PRO A 185 15.18 -0.96 -7.53
CA PRO A 185 15.10 -1.56 -6.20
C PRO A 185 15.01 -3.10 -6.17
N ASP A 186 15.05 -3.78 -7.32
CA ASP A 186 14.92 -5.24 -7.39
C ASP A 186 16.05 -5.88 -8.23
N PRO A 187 16.89 -6.74 -7.64
CA PRO A 187 18.06 -7.28 -8.33
C PRO A 187 17.75 -8.45 -9.28
N TYR A 188 16.76 -9.32 -9.05
CA TYR A 188 16.62 -10.58 -9.79
C TYR A 188 15.27 -10.79 -10.45
N ASP A 189 15.26 -11.45 -11.62
CA ASP A 189 14.08 -12.03 -12.24
C ASP A 189 14.32 -13.51 -12.60
N CYS A 190 13.26 -14.24 -13.00
CA CYS A 190 13.40 -15.64 -13.40
C CYS A 190 14.39 -15.87 -14.57
N GLY A 191 14.69 -14.84 -15.37
CA GLY A 191 15.67 -14.91 -16.46
C GLY A 191 17.12 -14.87 -15.98
N ASP A 192 17.36 -14.49 -14.72
CA ASP A 192 18.70 -14.47 -14.13
C ASP A 192 19.18 -15.88 -13.74
N PHE A 193 18.28 -16.81 -13.44
CA PHE A 193 18.61 -18.16 -12.96
C PHE A 193 18.77 -19.17 -14.09
N GLU A 194 19.71 -20.11 -13.95
CA GLU A 194 19.97 -21.16 -14.95
C GLU A 194 18.95 -22.30 -14.90
N SER A 195 18.26 -22.49 -13.75
CA SER A 195 17.24 -23.53 -13.55
C SER A 195 16.26 -23.17 -12.43
N GLN A 196 15.11 -23.84 -12.41
CA GLN A 196 14.09 -23.69 -11.36
C GLN A 196 14.65 -23.97 -9.96
N ASP A 197 15.42 -25.04 -9.79
CA ASP A 197 16.08 -25.40 -8.51
C ASP A 197 16.96 -24.25 -7.96
N GLN A 198 17.62 -23.49 -8.82
CA GLN A 198 18.50 -22.38 -8.41
C GLN A 198 17.68 -21.15 -7.98
N ALA A 199 16.58 -20.88 -8.68
CA ALA A 199 15.63 -19.84 -8.29
C ALA A 199 14.96 -20.19 -6.95
N GLN A 200 14.63 -21.47 -6.74
CA GLN A 200 14.06 -21.96 -5.49
C GLN A 200 15.01 -21.77 -4.30
N GLU A 201 16.31 -22.05 -4.47
CA GLU A 201 17.31 -21.86 -3.40
C GLU A 201 17.45 -20.37 -3.02
N TYR A 202 17.36 -19.46 -3.99
CA TYR A 202 17.34 -18.02 -3.73
C TYR A 202 16.05 -17.60 -2.99
N PHE A 203 14.90 -18.02 -3.50
CA PHE A 203 13.59 -17.76 -2.89
C PHE A 203 13.50 -18.26 -1.44
N GLU A 204 14.00 -19.46 -1.15
CA GLU A 204 14.05 -20.01 0.22
C GLU A 204 14.99 -19.21 1.15
N SER A 205 15.97 -18.50 0.58
CA SER A 205 16.89 -17.63 1.33
C SER A 205 16.33 -16.23 1.58
N GLU A 206 15.35 -15.80 0.78
CA GLU A 206 14.67 -14.50 0.86
C GLU A 206 13.15 -14.69 0.89
N PRO A 207 12.59 -15.12 2.05
CA PRO A 207 11.20 -15.60 2.18
C PRO A 207 10.12 -14.53 1.93
N ASP A 208 10.52 -13.27 1.80
CA ASP A 208 9.62 -12.15 1.47
C ASP A 208 9.44 -11.98 -0.05
N ASP A 209 10.05 -12.87 -0.86
CA ASP A 209 10.05 -12.89 -2.32
C ASP A 209 10.16 -11.50 -2.97
N PRO A 210 11.20 -10.71 -2.62
CA PRO A 210 11.33 -9.35 -3.09
C PRO A 210 11.48 -9.23 -4.62
N SER A 211 11.79 -10.35 -5.28
CA SER A 211 11.99 -10.49 -6.72
C SER A 211 10.79 -11.11 -7.45
N GLU A 212 9.67 -11.32 -6.76
CA GLU A 212 8.41 -11.89 -7.28
C GLU A 212 8.62 -13.21 -8.06
N LEU A 213 9.57 -14.05 -7.60
CA LEU A 213 9.91 -15.32 -8.23
C LEU A 213 8.77 -16.36 -8.09
N ASP A 214 7.96 -16.28 -7.04
CA ASP A 214 6.74 -17.08 -6.80
C ASP A 214 5.49 -16.22 -7.06
N SER A 215 5.23 -15.95 -8.35
CA SER A 215 4.16 -15.03 -8.76
C SER A 215 2.74 -15.50 -8.39
N ASP A 216 2.50 -16.80 -8.20
CA ASP A 216 1.20 -17.35 -7.81
C ASP A 216 1.08 -17.77 -6.34
N GLY A 217 2.18 -17.65 -5.58
CA GLY A 217 2.21 -17.77 -4.13
C GLY A 217 2.02 -19.21 -3.65
N ASP A 218 2.43 -20.18 -4.45
CA ASP A 218 2.25 -21.61 -4.16
C ASP A 218 3.48 -22.23 -3.46
N GLY A 219 4.53 -21.44 -3.29
CA GLY A 219 5.81 -21.79 -2.68
C GLY A 219 6.86 -22.27 -3.66
N VAL A 220 6.59 -22.22 -4.98
CA VAL A 220 7.49 -22.68 -6.04
C VAL A 220 7.94 -21.52 -6.93
N ALA A 221 9.20 -21.13 -6.78
CA ALA A 221 9.80 -20.05 -7.57
C ALA A 221 10.00 -20.47 -9.03
N CYS A 222 9.68 -19.56 -9.96
CA CYS A 222 10.01 -19.62 -11.39
C CYS A 222 9.66 -20.96 -12.08
N GLU A 223 8.44 -21.47 -11.87
CA GLU A 223 7.93 -22.74 -12.43
C GLU A 223 8.03 -22.88 -13.96
N SER A 224 8.29 -21.78 -14.68
CA SER A 224 8.48 -21.75 -16.13
C SER A 224 9.87 -22.13 -16.60
N LEU A 225 10.84 -22.26 -15.69
CA LEU A 225 12.20 -22.71 -15.96
C LEU A 225 12.28 -24.25 -15.96
N ASP A 226 13.12 -24.81 -16.84
CA ASP A 226 13.38 -26.26 -16.93
C ASP A 226 14.41 -26.75 -15.88
#